data_AF-A0A8M1GL48-F1
#
_entry.id   AF-A0A8M1GL48-F1
#
_cell.length_a   1.000
_cell.length_b   1.000
_cell.length_c   1.000
_cell.angle_alpha   90.00
_cell.angle_beta   90.00
_cell.angle_gamma   90.00
#
_symmetry.space_group_name_H-M   'P 1'
#
loop_
_entity.id
_entity.type
_entity.pdbx_description
1 polymer ?
#
loop_
_entity_poly.entity_id
_entity_poly.type
_entity_poly.pdbx_seq_one_letter_code
_entity_poly.pdbx_strand_id
1 'polypeptide(L)'
;MFAKGQPVAPYNTTQFLMNDRDPEEPNLEVPHGACHPGSSGESEAGEGDGRGRAPGEFQQRDFSEAYERYHTESLQGRSKQELVRDYLDLERRLSQAEEETRRLQQLRGCTGPQPCRQVEELAAEVERLRTENQRLRQENAMWNREGGRRGGEPGT
;
A
#
# COMPACT_ATOMS: atom_id res chain seq x y z
N MET A 1 -50.88 -10.43 15.86
CA MET A 1 -52.10 -9.78 15.32
C MET A 1 -51.71 -8.39 14.84
N PHE A 2 -51.75 -8.12 13.53
CA PHE A 2 -51.55 -6.78 12.97
C PHE A 2 -52.85 -5.98 13.14
N ALA A 3 -52.75 -4.75 13.67
CA ALA A 3 -53.90 -3.86 13.74
C ALA A 3 -54.35 -3.52 12.32
N LYS A 4 -55.57 -3.93 11.95
CA LYS A 4 -56.16 -3.65 10.64
C LYS A 4 -56.28 -2.13 10.47
N GLY A 5 -55.50 -1.54 9.55
CA GLY A 5 -55.73 -0.17 9.09
C GLY A 5 -54.49 0.71 8.88
N GLN A 6 -53.30 0.30 9.32
CA GLN A 6 -52.06 1.06 9.02
C GLN A 6 -51.17 0.26 8.08
N PRO A 7 -50.78 0.82 6.91
CA PRO A 7 -49.80 0.18 6.05
C PRO A 7 -48.48 0.09 6.82
N VAL A 8 -47.97 -1.14 6.94
CA VAL A 8 -46.66 -1.39 7.55
C VAL A 8 -45.60 -0.77 6.64
N ALA A 9 -44.77 0.11 7.20
CA ALA A 9 -43.67 0.70 6.47
C ALA A 9 -42.77 -0.41 5.91
N PRO A 10 -42.27 -0.27 4.66
CA PRO A 10 -41.40 -1.28 4.07
C PRO A 10 -40.20 -1.53 4.97
N TYR A 11 -39.75 -2.79 5.01
CA TYR A 11 -38.50 -3.13 5.66
C TYR A 11 -37.37 -2.40 4.93
N ASN A 12 -36.64 -1.55 5.66
CA ASN A 12 -35.45 -0.88 5.13
C ASN A 12 -34.34 -1.94 4.98
N THR A 13 -34.31 -2.61 3.83
CA THR A 13 -33.19 -3.46 3.44
C THR A 13 -32.25 -2.61 2.59
N THR A 14 -31.00 -2.48 3.03
CA THR A 14 -29.94 -1.82 2.25
C THR A 14 -29.43 -2.73 1.12
N GLN A 15 -30.21 -3.74 0.71
CA GLN A 15 -29.80 -4.72 -0.29
C GLN A 15 -29.60 -4.12 -1.67
N PHE A 16 -30.37 -3.08 -2.05
CA PHE A 16 -30.13 -2.34 -3.28
C PHE A 16 -28.76 -1.62 -3.22
N LEU A 17 -28.41 -1.00 -2.09
CA LEU A 17 -27.10 -0.38 -1.86
C LEU A 17 -25.94 -1.37 -1.83
N MET A 18 -26.21 -2.66 -1.60
CA MET A 18 -25.20 -3.73 -1.59
C MET A 18 -25.09 -4.44 -2.94
N ASN A 19 -26.18 -4.56 -3.69
CA ASN A 19 -26.20 -5.21 -5.02
C ASN A 19 -25.63 -4.31 -6.12
N ASP A 20 -25.74 -2.98 -5.98
CA ASP A 20 -25.19 -2.03 -6.95
C ASP A 20 -23.70 -1.73 -6.69
N ARG A 21 -23.09 -2.37 -5.68
CA ARG A 21 -21.64 -2.30 -5.45
C ARG A 21 -20.97 -3.30 -6.39
N ASP A 22 -20.23 -2.80 -7.36
CA ASP A 22 -19.21 -3.60 -8.02
C ASP A 22 -18.25 -4.14 -6.93
N PRO A 23 -18.04 -5.46 -6.81
CA PRO A 23 -17.18 -6.05 -5.78
C PRO A 23 -15.69 -5.83 -6.03
N GLU A 24 -15.33 -5.12 -7.11
CA GLU A 24 -13.99 -4.58 -7.31
C GLU A 24 -13.73 -3.54 -6.21
N GLU A 25 -13.02 -3.96 -5.17
CA GLU A 25 -12.38 -3.02 -4.25
C GLU A 25 -11.60 -2.00 -5.09
N PRO A 26 -11.79 -0.68 -4.92
CA PRO A 26 -10.98 0.29 -5.61
C PRO A 26 -9.52 0.00 -5.25
N ASN A 27 -8.72 -0.38 -6.25
CA ASN A 27 -7.32 -0.66 -6.03
C ASN A 27 -6.67 0.64 -5.50
N LEU A 28 -6.33 0.64 -4.20
CA LEU A 28 -5.68 1.77 -3.54
C LEU A 28 -4.23 1.96 -4.04
N GLU A 29 -3.73 1.01 -4.83
CA GLU A 29 -2.58 1.25 -5.68
C GLU A 29 -2.99 2.17 -6.82
N VAL A 30 -2.69 3.46 -6.67
CA VAL A 30 -2.75 4.43 -7.76
C VAL A 30 -1.77 3.98 -8.86
N PRO A 31 -2.21 3.38 -9.97
CA PRO A 31 -1.32 3.12 -11.08
C PRO A 31 -1.03 4.50 -11.66
N HIS A 32 0.24 4.89 -11.64
CA HIS A 32 0.68 6.10 -12.30
C HIS A 32 0.35 5.96 -13.80
N GLY A 33 -0.74 6.58 -14.26
CA GLY A 33 -0.92 6.82 -15.70
C GLY A 33 -2.24 6.45 -16.38
N ALA A 34 -3.39 6.41 -15.70
CA ALA A 34 -4.68 6.34 -16.41
C ALA A 34 -5.54 7.58 -16.12
N CYS A 35 -5.24 8.67 -16.81
CA CYS A 35 -6.10 9.86 -16.82
C CYS A 35 -7.24 9.62 -17.81
N HIS A 36 -8.49 9.70 -17.35
CA HIS A 36 -9.67 9.72 -18.20
C HIS A 36 -9.64 10.98 -19.10
N PRO A 37 -9.80 10.87 -20.43
CA PRO A 37 -9.76 12.03 -21.30
C PRO A 37 -11.15 12.65 -21.32
N GLY A 38 -11.34 13.75 -20.60
CA GLY A 38 -12.60 14.47 -20.72
C GLY A 38 -12.82 15.58 -19.71
N SER A 39 -12.04 16.66 -19.80
CA SER A 39 -12.59 18.01 -19.60
C SER A 39 -11.58 19.06 -20.06
N SER A 40 -11.80 19.58 -21.27
CA SER A 40 -11.11 20.77 -21.78
C SER A 40 -11.29 21.97 -20.84
N GLY A 41 -10.21 22.72 -20.65
CA GLY A 41 -10.19 23.99 -19.95
C GLY A 41 -8.84 24.67 -20.19
N GLU A 42 -8.76 25.41 -21.29
CA GLU A 42 -7.68 26.31 -21.67
C GLU A 42 -7.31 27.30 -20.55
N SER A 43 -6.02 27.41 -20.22
CA SER A 43 -5.45 28.58 -19.54
C SER A 43 -3.94 28.66 -19.78
N GLU A 44 -3.56 29.76 -20.42
CA GLU A 44 -2.25 30.08 -20.97
C GLU A 44 -1.21 30.51 -19.91
N ALA A 45 0.05 30.19 -20.23
CA ALA A 45 1.28 30.90 -19.88
C ALA A 45 1.69 31.08 -18.40
N GLY A 46 2.59 30.20 -17.97
CA GLY A 46 3.48 30.39 -16.82
C GLY A 46 4.71 29.49 -16.95
N GLU A 47 5.73 29.96 -17.67
CA GLU A 47 7.00 29.24 -17.85
C GLU A 47 7.85 29.36 -16.57
N GLY A 48 7.89 28.26 -15.82
CA GLY A 48 8.72 28.08 -14.63
C GLY A 48 8.78 26.61 -14.24
N ASP A 49 9.72 25.88 -14.84
CA ASP A 49 10.21 24.52 -14.51
C ASP A 49 9.26 23.63 -13.67
N GLY A 50 8.13 23.25 -14.26
CA GLY A 50 7.19 22.28 -13.72
C GLY A 50 7.46 20.89 -14.29
N ARG A 51 8.64 20.30 -14.04
CA ARG A 51 8.83 18.86 -14.29
C ARG A 51 7.91 18.06 -13.36
N GLY A 52 6.73 17.71 -13.87
CA GLY A 52 5.92 16.59 -13.40
C GLY A 52 5.44 16.68 -11.96
N ARG A 53 4.73 17.76 -11.62
CA ARG A 53 3.90 17.81 -10.42
C ARG A 53 2.87 16.68 -10.50
N ALA A 54 2.97 15.67 -9.63
CA ALA A 54 2.06 14.52 -9.67
C ALA A 54 0.60 14.99 -9.54
N PRO A 55 -0.36 14.36 -10.23
CA PRO A 55 -1.78 14.71 -10.12
C PRO A 55 -2.22 14.54 -8.67
N GLY A 56 -2.32 15.65 -7.91
CA GLY A 56 -2.65 15.63 -6.49
C GLY A 56 -1.73 16.47 -5.60
N GLU A 57 -0.51 16.81 -6.02
CA GLU A 57 0.39 17.64 -5.19
C GLU A 57 -0.15 19.05 -4.96
N PHE A 58 -0.97 19.59 -5.88
CA PHE A 58 -1.62 20.89 -5.69
C PHE A 58 -2.63 20.82 -4.54
N GLN A 59 -3.50 19.82 -4.55
CA GLN A 59 -4.45 19.60 -3.46
C GLN A 59 -3.73 19.27 -2.15
N GLN A 60 -2.70 18.41 -2.19
CA GLN A 60 -1.90 18.09 -1.00
C GLN A 60 -1.21 19.33 -0.43
N ARG A 61 -0.69 20.21 -1.29
CA ARG A 61 -0.09 21.48 -0.89
C ARG A 61 -1.12 22.39 -0.24
N ASP A 62 -2.31 22.53 -0.83
CA ASP A 62 -3.38 23.36 -0.29
C ASP A 62 -3.83 22.85 1.10
N PHE A 63 -3.93 21.52 1.28
CA PHE A 63 -4.23 20.93 2.58
C PHE A 63 -3.11 21.15 3.60
N SER A 64 -1.84 20.99 3.20
CA SER A 64 -0.71 21.26 4.10
C SER A 64 -0.68 22.73 4.51
N GLU A 65 -0.94 23.64 3.58
CA GLU A 65 -0.97 25.08 3.83
C GLU A 65 -2.13 25.46 4.75
N ALA A 66 -3.32 24.89 4.53
CA ALA A 66 -4.47 25.09 5.41
C ALA A 66 -4.21 24.59 6.83
N TYR A 67 -3.56 23.41 6.96
CA TYR A 67 -3.19 22.86 8.25
C TYR A 67 -2.17 23.73 8.98
N GLU A 68 -1.13 24.20 8.30
CA GLU A 68 -0.11 25.08 8.88
C GLU A 68 -0.71 26.41 9.35
N ARG A 69 -1.56 27.04 8.53
CA ARG A 69 -2.28 28.27 8.90
C ARG A 69 -3.13 28.05 10.16
N TYR A 70 -3.99 27.02 10.16
CA TYR A 70 -4.81 26.71 11.32
C TYR A 70 -3.97 26.37 12.57
N HIS A 71 -2.89 25.62 12.40
CA HIS A 71 -2.00 25.23 13.50
C HIS A 71 -1.34 26.45 14.14
N THR A 72 -0.84 27.38 13.32
CA THR A 72 -0.24 28.63 13.81
C THR A 72 -1.27 29.53 14.49
N GLU A 73 -2.47 29.67 13.95
CA GLU A 73 -3.58 30.41 14.58
C GLU A 73 -3.97 29.80 15.94
N SER A 74 -4.04 28.47 16.01
CA SER A 74 -4.32 27.73 17.26
C SER A 74 -3.25 28.01 18.33
N LEU A 75 -1.98 28.07 17.94
CA LEU A 75 -0.87 28.39 18.84
C LEU A 75 -0.89 29.86 19.28
N GLN A 76 -1.20 30.79 18.38
CA GLN A 76 -1.33 32.21 18.68
C GLN A 76 -2.46 32.49 19.68
N GLY A 77 -3.51 31.66 19.67
CA GLY A 77 -4.61 31.75 20.63
C GLY A 77 -4.30 31.25 22.04
N ARG A 78 -3.14 30.60 22.27
CA ARG A 78 -2.75 30.07 23.59
C ARG A 78 -1.91 31.07 24.38
N SER A 79 -1.98 30.98 25.70
CA SER A 79 -1.10 31.75 26.57
C SER A 79 0.34 31.21 26.51
N LYS A 80 1.32 32.09 26.80
CA LYS A 80 2.73 31.68 26.91
C LYS A 80 2.93 30.53 27.90
N GLN A 81 2.18 30.49 28.99
CA GLN A 81 2.29 29.43 29.99
C GLN A 81 1.84 28.08 29.46
N GLU A 82 0.73 28.04 28.71
CA GLU A 82 0.23 26.82 28.07
C GLU A 82 1.21 26.33 27.01
N LEU A 83 1.71 27.24 26.15
CA LEU A 83 2.72 26.90 25.14
C LEU A 83 3.98 26.29 25.77
N VAL A 84 4.47 26.86 26.88
CA VAL A 84 5.64 26.32 27.58
C VAL A 84 5.36 24.94 28.16
N ARG A 85 4.16 24.72 28.74
CA ARG A 85 3.79 23.40 29.26
C ARG A 85 3.73 22.36 28.15
N ASP A 86 3.03 22.66 27.06
CA ASP A 86 2.89 21.78 25.91
C ASP A 86 4.25 21.47 25.27
N TYR A 87 5.13 22.48 25.18
CA TYR A 87 6.47 22.32 24.64
C TYR A 87 7.33 21.40 25.52
N LEU A 88 7.32 21.57 26.85
CA LEU A 88 8.02 20.67 27.77
C LEU A 88 7.50 19.24 27.68
N ASP A 89 6.19 19.05 27.46
CA ASP A 89 5.58 17.73 27.28
C ASP A 89 6.02 17.09 25.97
N LEU A 90 6.10 17.87 24.90
CA LEU A 90 6.64 17.46 23.61
C LEU A 90 8.12 17.07 23.71
N GLU A 91 8.95 17.86 24.39
CA GLU A 91 10.38 17.54 24.60
C GLU A 91 10.57 16.20 25.33
N ARG A 92 9.75 15.91 26.34
CA ARG A 92 9.79 14.62 27.04
C ARG A 92 9.41 13.46 26.13
N ARG A 93 8.35 13.62 25.32
CA ARG A 93 7.92 12.59 24.36
C ARG A 93 8.93 12.39 23.23
N LEU A 94 9.53 13.47 22.74
CA LEU A 94 10.58 13.43 21.73
C LEU A 94 11.81 12.69 22.26
N SER A 95 12.24 13.00 23.48
CA SER A 95 13.36 12.30 24.14
C SER A 95 13.11 10.80 24.26
N GLN A 96 11.89 10.39 24.65
CA GLN A 96 11.50 8.98 24.71
C GLN A 96 11.51 8.32 23.32
N ALA A 97 10.95 8.98 22.30
CA ALA A 97 10.94 8.47 20.95
C ALA A 97 12.35 8.35 20.36
N GLU A 98 13.24 9.30 20.64
CA GLU A 98 14.64 9.26 20.25
C GLU A 98 15.40 8.13 20.95
N GLU A 99 15.18 7.92 22.25
CA GLU A 99 15.78 6.83 23.01
C GLU A 99 15.33 5.46 22.47
N GLU A 100 14.04 5.28 22.21
CA GLU A 100 13.50 4.07 21.57
C GLU A 100 14.05 3.89 20.15
N THR A 101 14.18 4.97 19.38
CA THR A 101 14.81 4.92 18.05
C THR A 101 16.28 4.49 18.15
N ARG A 102 17.04 5.03 19.10
CA ARG A 102 18.44 4.61 19.37
C ARG A 102 18.50 3.15 19.80
N ARG A 103 17.59 2.70 20.66
CA ARG A 103 17.49 1.31 21.11
C ARG A 103 17.17 0.37 19.94
N LEU A 104 16.20 0.71 19.10
CA LEU A 104 15.86 -0.05 17.89
C LEU A 104 17.02 -0.06 16.89
N GLN A 105 17.71 1.07 16.72
CA GLN A 105 18.91 1.13 15.88
C GLN A 105 20.05 0.28 16.44
N GLN A 106 20.26 0.25 17.76
CA GLN A 106 21.24 -0.62 18.40
C GLN A 106 20.86 -2.09 18.21
N LEU A 107 19.58 -2.45 18.41
CA LEU A 107 19.09 -3.80 18.15
C LEU A 107 19.27 -4.20 16.68
N ARG A 108 19.00 -3.28 15.73
CA ARG A 108 19.27 -3.44 14.28
C ARG A 108 20.76 -3.40 13.93
N GLY A 109 21.60 -2.81 14.78
CA GLY A 109 23.06 -2.86 14.67
C GLY A 109 23.61 -4.20 15.15
N CYS A 110 23.01 -4.77 16.20
CA CYS A 110 23.32 -6.08 16.75
C CYS A 110 22.77 -7.21 15.88
N THR A 111 21.57 -7.04 15.30
CA THR A 111 21.09 -7.80 14.13
C THR A 111 21.59 -7.09 12.88
N GLY A 112 22.90 -7.15 12.64
CA GLY A 112 23.55 -6.49 11.50
C GLY A 112 22.95 -6.90 10.14
N PRO A 113 23.59 -6.62 8.99
CA PRO A 113 23.07 -6.98 7.66
C PRO A 113 22.72 -8.47 7.44
N GLN A 114 22.99 -9.34 8.41
CA GLN A 114 22.76 -10.78 8.39
C GLN A 114 21.34 -11.21 7.97
N PRO A 115 20.23 -10.64 8.47
CA PRO A 115 18.91 -11.04 8.00
C PRO A 115 18.71 -10.67 6.54
N CYS A 116 19.16 -9.50 6.11
CA CYS A 116 19.07 -9.08 4.70
C CYS A 116 19.95 -9.95 3.79
N ARG A 117 21.20 -10.24 4.20
CA ARG A 117 22.12 -11.10 3.45
C ARG A 117 21.68 -12.55 3.40
N GLN A 118 21.17 -13.11 4.51
CA GLN A 118 20.59 -14.46 4.51
C GLN A 118 19.34 -14.55 3.65
N VAL A 119 18.49 -13.53 3.66
CA VAL A 119 17.31 -13.49 2.79
C VAL A 119 17.72 -13.42 1.32
N GLU A 120 18.73 -12.62 0.98
CA GLU A 120 19.29 -12.55 -0.39
C GLU A 120 19.94 -13.87 -0.83
N GLU A 121 20.75 -14.50 0.03
CA GLU A 121 21.38 -15.81 -0.24
C GLU A 121 20.34 -16.92 -0.41
N LEU A 122 19.34 -16.99 0.46
CA LEU A 122 18.25 -17.96 0.36
C LEU A 122 17.40 -17.72 -0.90
N ALA A 123 17.16 -16.46 -1.28
CA ALA A 123 16.43 -16.15 -2.51
C ALA A 123 17.18 -16.64 -3.76
N ALA A 124 18.51 -16.44 -3.81
CA ALA A 124 19.34 -16.93 -4.90
C ALA A 124 19.36 -18.46 -4.98
N GLU A 125 19.44 -19.14 -3.82
CA GLU A 125 19.43 -20.60 -3.76
C GLU A 125 18.07 -21.19 -4.18
N VAL A 126 16.97 -20.54 -3.81
CA VAL A 126 15.61 -20.93 -4.26
C VAL A 126 15.49 -20.84 -5.77
N GLU A 127 15.98 -19.78 -6.40
CA GLU A 127 15.98 -19.64 -7.86
C GLU A 127 16.87 -20.71 -8.54
N ARG A 128 18.07 -20.96 -8.00
CA ARG A 128 18.94 -22.04 -8.49
C ARG A 128 18.23 -23.39 -8.45
N LEU A 129 17.63 -23.75 -7.31
CA LEU A 129 16.91 -25.02 -7.16
C LEU A 129 15.67 -25.11 -8.04
N ARG A 130 14.97 -24.00 -8.31
CA ARG A 130 13.84 -23.95 -9.25
C ARG A 130 14.27 -24.26 -10.67
N THR A 131 15.35 -23.64 -11.15
CA THR A 131 15.87 -23.89 -12.50
C THR A 131 16.35 -25.34 -12.65
N GLU A 132 17.06 -25.86 -11.64
CA GLU A 132 17.52 -27.25 -11.62
C GLU A 132 16.33 -28.23 -11.61
N ASN A 133 15.32 -27.99 -10.78
CA ASN A 133 14.10 -28.79 -10.76
C ASN A 133 13.37 -28.75 -12.11
N GLN A 134 13.33 -27.59 -12.78
CA GLN A 134 12.69 -27.47 -14.08
C GLN A 134 13.43 -28.31 -15.13
N ARG A 135 14.77 -28.27 -15.13
CA ARG A 135 15.62 -29.11 -16.00
C ARG A 135 15.36 -30.60 -15.75
N LEU A 136 15.40 -31.03 -14.49
CA LEU A 136 15.17 -32.43 -14.11
C LEU A 136 13.76 -32.90 -14.48
N ARG A 137 12.74 -32.03 -14.41
CA ARG A 137 11.39 -32.36 -14.87
C ARG A 137 11.33 -32.57 -16.39
N GLN A 138 12.02 -31.74 -17.16
CA GLN A 138 12.11 -31.91 -18.62
C GLN A 138 12.82 -33.22 -18.97
N GLU A 139 13.92 -33.52 -18.29
CA GLU A 139 14.67 -34.76 -18.50
C GLU A 139 13.83 -35.99 -18.17
N ASN A 140 13.18 -36.00 -17.00
CA ASN A 140 12.24 -37.07 -16.63
C ASN A 140 11.08 -37.21 -17.62
N ALA A 141 10.57 -36.12 -18.18
CA ALA A 141 9.52 -36.19 -19.20
C ALA A 141 10.03 -36.83 -20.50
N MET A 142 11.27 -36.55 -20.90
CA MET A 142 11.92 -37.18 -22.06
C MET A 142 12.12 -38.67 -21.84
N TRP A 143 12.70 -39.06 -20.69
CA TRP A 143 12.89 -40.46 -20.33
C TRP A 143 11.57 -41.23 -20.20
N ASN A 144 10.52 -40.62 -19.64
CA ASN A 144 9.19 -41.24 -19.61
C ASN A 144 8.58 -41.39 -21.01
N ARG A 145 8.85 -40.46 -21.94
CA ARG A 145 8.44 -40.58 -23.35
C ARG A 145 9.17 -41.71 -24.07
N GLU A 146 10.47 -41.86 -23.83
CA GLU A 146 11.28 -42.93 -24.41
C GLU A 146 11.01 -44.29 -23.78
N GLY A 147 10.79 -44.34 -22.47
CA GLY A 147 10.31 -45.54 -21.77
C GLY A 147 8.91 -45.97 -22.22
N GLY A 148 8.01 -45.01 -22.49
CA GLY A 148 6.71 -45.27 -23.09
C GLY A 148 6.78 -45.73 -24.55
N ARG A 149 7.79 -45.32 -25.32
CA ARG A 149 8.05 -45.85 -26.68
C ARG A 149 8.66 -47.25 -26.67
N ARG A 150 9.46 -47.61 -25.66
CA ARG A 150 10.03 -48.97 -25.51
C ARG A 150 9.07 -49.98 -24.88
N GLY A 151 8.02 -49.53 -24.17
CA GLY A 151 6.99 -50.41 -23.60
C GLY A 151 5.83 -50.78 -24.54
N GLY A 152 5.88 -50.36 -25.80
CA GLY A 152 4.80 -50.48 -26.77
C GLY A 152 4.97 -51.55 -27.85
N GLU A 153 5.87 -52.52 -27.66
CA GLU A 153 5.83 -53.76 -28.47
C GLU A 153 5.12 -54.86 -27.67
N PRO A 154 3.84 -55.17 -27.94
CA PRO A 154 3.30 -56.44 -27.53
C PRO A 154 3.97 -57.50 -28.39
N GLY A 155 4.70 -58.41 -27.75
CA GLY A 155 5.09 -59.67 -28.38
C GLY A 155 3.83 -60.44 -28.80
N THR A 156 3.97 -61.14 -29.92
CA THR A 156 3.04 -62.03 -30.65
C THR A 156 2.03 -61.38 -31.60
#